data_AF-A0A1Q7YSY3-F1
#
_entry.id   AF-A0A1Q7YSY3-F1
#
_cell.length_a   1.000
_cell.length_b   1.000
_cell.length_c   1.000
_cell.angle_alpha   90.00
_cell.angle_beta   90.00
_cell.angle_gamma   90.00
#
_symmetry.space_group_name_H-M   'P 1'
#
loop_
_entity.id
_entity.type
_entity.pdbx_description
1 polymer ?
#
loop_
_entity_poly.entity_id
_entity_poly.type
_entity_poly.pdbx_seq_one_letter_code
_entity_poly.pdbx_strand_id
1 'polypeptide(L)'
;MGPRYHFRLNGPTSTKMETVESMRSEGFDIGLHKTIPEAAYLPVVEQTVTREGIPVLADRFAAEAVMQGAHLYSPGVKNCQGLRSGMKATVQDQNGVPVGSGIARQGETAILNYHQGIAVETLSSRFRLPPLRESRWYESGLIHLQSLPSMVACHVLDPMPEDVIVDLNCSPAGKMSHLCQLTSNKARVIGFDRNTRKTEKAREHLERLHCKNYQLIAHDSRYAHLDYTLRADKVLVDPPCTGLGVTPRLSVDTTMANVENLAAYQKQFMRAATALVKKGGTIVYSVCTITREECDDVVRFAEDQLGLIETEARPIVGNGYLDSKPLSQRFDPELDGAGYFIARFIRP
;
A
#
# COMPACT_ATOMS: atom_id res chain seq x y z
N MET A 1 3.12 -3.48 -15.21
CA MET A 1 3.73 -3.62 -13.87
C MET A 1 5.23 -3.42 -14.06
N GLY A 2 5.90 -2.72 -13.15
CA GLY A 2 7.34 -2.50 -13.27
C GLY A 2 8.17 -3.79 -13.13
N PRO A 3 9.48 -3.75 -13.42
CA PRO A 3 10.34 -4.93 -13.41
C PRO A 3 10.64 -5.48 -12.01
N ARG A 4 10.20 -4.81 -10.94
CA ARG A 4 10.51 -5.15 -9.55
C ARG A 4 9.25 -5.11 -8.68
N TYR A 5 8.97 -6.23 -8.00
CA TYR A 5 7.93 -6.31 -6.98
C TYR A 5 8.56 -6.10 -5.60
N HIS A 6 8.33 -4.93 -5.02
CA HIS A 6 8.95 -4.54 -3.75
C HIS A 6 8.16 -5.04 -2.54
N PHE A 7 8.89 -5.32 -1.46
CA PHE A 7 8.35 -5.61 -0.14
C PHE A 7 9.31 -5.11 0.94
N ARG A 8 8.80 -4.92 2.16
CA ARG A 8 9.56 -4.46 3.32
C ARG A 8 10.05 -5.63 4.16
N LEU A 9 11.33 -5.66 4.48
CA LEU A 9 11.92 -6.53 5.50
C LEU A 9 11.71 -5.92 6.89
N ASN A 10 11.33 -6.73 7.87
CA ASN A 10 11.05 -6.29 9.24
C ASN A 10 12.16 -6.73 10.22
N GLY A 11 12.25 -6.03 11.35
CA GLY A 11 13.21 -6.33 12.42
C GLY A 11 14.55 -5.56 12.33
N PRO A 12 15.52 -5.89 13.20
CA PRO A 12 16.86 -5.32 13.16
C PRO A 12 17.63 -5.79 11.91
N THR A 13 18.76 -5.14 11.61
CA THR A 13 19.56 -5.43 10.43
C THR A 13 19.97 -6.90 10.29
N SER A 14 20.33 -7.56 11.40
CA SER A 14 20.67 -9.00 11.40
C SER A 14 19.50 -9.86 10.91
N THR A 15 18.32 -9.69 11.52
CA THR A 15 17.09 -10.43 11.15
C THR A 15 16.68 -10.19 9.70
N LYS A 16 16.85 -8.97 9.19
CA LYS A 16 16.58 -8.66 7.77
C LYS A 16 17.48 -9.47 6.84
N MET A 17 18.78 -9.54 7.14
CA MET A 17 19.74 -10.29 6.34
C MET A 17 19.50 -11.81 6.42
N GLU A 18 19.24 -12.34 7.61
CA GLU A 18 18.86 -13.74 7.82
C GLU A 18 17.59 -14.10 7.02
N THR A 19 16.60 -13.20 6.98
CA THR A 19 15.38 -13.38 6.19
C THR A 19 15.69 -13.48 4.70
N VAL A 20 16.54 -12.58 4.19
CA VAL A 20 16.96 -12.57 2.77
C VAL A 20 17.73 -13.85 2.43
N GLU A 21 18.65 -14.29 3.29
CA GLU A 21 19.40 -15.53 3.11
C GLU A 21 18.48 -16.76 3.13
N SER A 22 17.53 -16.80 4.06
CA SER A 22 16.51 -17.85 4.12
C SER A 22 15.69 -17.90 2.82
N MET A 23 15.23 -16.76 2.31
CA MET A 23 14.50 -16.71 1.03
C MET A 23 15.38 -17.17 -0.14
N ARG A 24 16.64 -16.73 -0.22
CA ARG A 24 17.56 -17.17 -1.28
C ARG A 24 17.85 -18.67 -1.23
N SER A 25 17.95 -19.25 -0.02
CA SER A 25 18.15 -20.70 0.16
C SER A 25 16.97 -21.53 -0.37
N GLU A 26 15.78 -20.93 -0.46
CA GLU A 26 14.59 -21.54 -1.06
C GLU A 26 14.41 -21.21 -2.56
N GLY A 27 15.45 -20.63 -3.18
CA GLY A 27 15.48 -20.36 -4.61
C GLY A 27 14.85 -19.04 -5.04
N PHE A 28 14.53 -18.14 -4.10
CA PHE A 28 14.03 -16.80 -4.45
C PHE A 28 15.17 -15.86 -4.85
N ASP A 29 15.05 -15.22 -6.02
CA ASP A 29 15.97 -14.18 -6.46
C ASP A 29 15.65 -12.83 -5.80
N ILE A 30 16.15 -12.64 -4.57
CA ILE A 30 15.89 -11.43 -3.78
C ILE A 30 16.97 -10.37 -4.04
N GLY A 31 16.54 -9.21 -4.55
CA GLY A 31 17.32 -7.99 -4.62
C GLY A 31 17.06 -7.06 -3.43
N LEU A 32 18.03 -6.19 -3.12
CA LEU A 32 17.92 -5.14 -2.10
C LEU A 32 17.98 -3.76 -2.75
N HIS A 33 17.17 -2.83 -2.26
CA HIS A 33 17.20 -1.45 -2.71
C HIS A 33 18.41 -0.71 -2.11
N LYS A 34 19.09 0.10 -2.94
CA LYS A 34 20.33 0.77 -2.53
C LYS A 34 20.12 1.86 -1.48
N THR A 35 19.03 2.61 -1.59
CA THR A 35 18.77 3.80 -0.76
C THR A 35 17.85 3.52 0.43
N ILE A 36 17.02 2.47 0.35
CA ILE A 36 16.00 2.15 1.35
C ILE A 36 16.37 0.78 1.92
N PRO A 37 17.09 0.72 3.07
CA PRO A 37 17.79 -0.49 3.51
C PRO A 37 16.90 -1.73 3.71
N GLU A 38 15.65 -1.51 4.08
CA GLU A 38 14.65 -2.55 4.32
C GLU A 38 13.78 -2.87 3.11
N ALA A 39 13.93 -2.15 1.99
CA ALA A 39 13.20 -2.45 0.77
C ALA A 39 13.94 -3.57 0.02
N ALA A 40 13.30 -4.72 -0.07
CA ALA A 40 13.70 -5.83 -0.92
C ALA A 40 12.77 -5.93 -2.12
N TYR A 41 13.19 -6.64 -3.17
CA TYR A 41 12.36 -6.88 -4.34
C TYR A 41 12.60 -8.25 -4.96
N LEU A 42 11.57 -8.73 -5.66
CA LEU A 42 11.65 -9.83 -6.61
C LEU A 42 11.62 -9.28 -8.05
N PRO A 43 12.39 -9.85 -8.99
CA PRO A 43 12.25 -9.52 -10.40
C PRO A 43 10.87 -9.99 -10.90
N VAL A 44 10.22 -9.15 -11.68
CA VAL A 44 8.93 -9.45 -12.29
C VAL A 44 9.17 -9.99 -13.69
N VAL A 45 8.70 -11.22 -13.95
CA VAL A 45 8.69 -11.82 -15.29
C VAL A 45 7.25 -11.95 -15.74
N GLU A 46 6.90 -11.30 -16.85
CA GLU A 46 5.61 -11.45 -17.49
C GLU A 46 5.57 -12.74 -18.32
N GLN A 47 4.44 -13.44 -18.27
CA GLN A 47 4.19 -14.64 -19.05
C GLN A 47 2.73 -14.71 -19.49
N THR A 48 2.48 -15.43 -20.58
CA THR A 48 1.13 -15.68 -21.07
C THR A 48 0.46 -16.75 -20.23
N VAL A 49 -0.76 -16.48 -19.77
CA VAL A 49 -1.59 -17.47 -19.08
C VAL A 49 -2.39 -18.25 -20.13
N THR A 50 -2.17 -19.56 -20.19
CA THR A 50 -2.96 -20.46 -21.05
C THR A 50 -4.36 -20.68 -20.47
N ARG A 51 -5.36 -20.75 -21.36
CA ARG A 51 -6.72 -21.12 -20.96
C ARG A 51 -6.78 -22.63 -20.74
N GLU A 52 -6.99 -23.03 -19.51
CA GLU A 52 -7.16 -24.43 -19.10
C GLU A 52 -8.36 -24.58 -18.14
N GLY A 53 -9.18 -25.60 -18.38
CA GLY A 53 -10.30 -25.95 -17.51
C GLY A 53 -11.45 -24.94 -17.51
N ILE A 54 -12.17 -24.83 -16.40
CA ILE A 54 -13.37 -24.00 -16.27
C ILE A 54 -13.00 -22.52 -16.14
N PRO A 55 -13.59 -21.60 -16.93
CA PRO A 55 -13.39 -20.17 -16.75
C PRO A 55 -14.05 -19.70 -15.45
N VAL A 56 -13.30 -18.95 -14.65
CA VAL A 56 -13.77 -18.31 -13.42
C VAL A 56 -13.60 -16.81 -13.56
N LEU A 57 -14.71 -16.10 -13.68
CA LEU A 57 -14.72 -14.64 -13.79
C LEU A 57 -14.48 -14.03 -12.42
N ALA A 58 -13.44 -13.23 -12.28
CA ALA A 58 -13.12 -12.49 -11.07
C ALA A 58 -13.51 -11.02 -11.21
N ASP A 59 -13.78 -10.37 -10.08
CA ASP A 59 -13.85 -8.91 -10.06
C ASP A 59 -12.49 -8.27 -10.36
N ARG A 60 -12.50 -6.97 -10.68
CA ARG A 60 -11.29 -6.23 -11.06
C ARG A 60 -10.15 -6.39 -10.05
N PHE A 61 -10.42 -6.22 -8.75
CA PHE A 61 -9.39 -6.22 -7.72
C PHE A 61 -8.83 -7.62 -7.49
N ALA A 62 -9.70 -8.63 -7.47
CA ALA A 62 -9.31 -10.03 -7.38
C ALA A 62 -8.50 -10.47 -8.60
N ALA A 63 -8.90 -10.06 -9.81
CA ALA A 63 -8.16 -10.32 -11.04
C ALA A 63 -6.77 -9.67 -11.02
N GLU A 64 -6.67 -8.39 -10.63
CA GLU A 64 -5.38 -7.67 -10.48
C GLU A 64 -4.47 -8.37 -9.45
N ALA A 65 -5.01 -8.85 -8.33
CA ALA A 65 -4.25 -9.61 -7.34
C ALA A 65 -3.77 -10.98 -7.88
N VAL A 66 -4.64 -11.70 -8.61
CA VAL A 66 -4.29 -12.99 -9.23
C VAL A 66 -3.22 -12.82 -10.31
N MET A 67 -3.24 -11.72 -11.08
CA MET A 67 -2.15 -11.40 -12.02
C MET A 67 -0.79 -11.36 -11.32
N GLN A 68 -0.75 -10.94 -10.06
CA GLN A 68 0.45 -10.83 -9.24
C GLN A 68 0.78 -12.10 -8.44
N GLY A 69 0.11 -13.22 -8.71
CA GLY A 69 0.40 -14.52 -8.07
C GLY A 69 -0.44 -14.82 -6.83
N ALA A 70 -1.37 -13.95 -6.43
CA ALA A 70 -2.31 -14.29 -5.35
C ALA A 70 -3.27 -15.40 -5.75
N HIS A 71 -3.78 -16.14 -4.77
CA HIS A 71 -4.93 -17.03 -4.96
C HIS A 71 -6.22 -16.24 -5.22
N LEU A 72 -7.16 -16.86 -5.93
CA LEU A 72 -8.51 -16.30 -6.06
C LEU A 72 -9.34 -16.74 -4.85
N TYR A 73 -9.76 -15.77 -4.04
CA TYR A 73 -10.63 -16.00 -2.90
C TYR A 73 -12.11 -15.87 -3.29
N SER A 74 -12.99 -16.65 -2.66
CA SER A 74 -14.41 -16.74 -2.98
C SER A 74 -15.18 -15.40 -3.04
N PRO A 75 -14.90 -14.41 -2.16
CA PRO A 75 -15.49 -13.07 -2.28
C PRO A 75 -15.25 -12.36 -3.63
N GLY A 76 -14.13 -12.67 -4.29
CA GLY A 76 -13.73 -12.04 -5.55
C GLY A 76 -14.29 -12.71 -6.80
N VAL A 77 -15.02 -13.81 -6.66
CA VAL A 77 -15.61 -14.56 -7.78
C VAL A 77 -16.92 -13.93 -8.20
N LYS A 78 -17.06 -13.64 -9.49
CA LYS A 78 -18.28 -13.10 -10.12
C LYS A 78 -19.07 -14.17 -10.87
N ASN A 79 -18.39 -15.12 -11.49
CA ASN A 79 -19.02 -16.25 -12.17
C ASN A 79 -18.07 -17.46 -12.14
N CYS A 80 -18.60 -18.65 -11.84
CA CYS A 80 -17.86 -19.90 -11.82
C CYS A 80 -18.74 -21.10 -12.22
N GLN A 81 -19.65 -20.90 -13.18
CA GLN A 81 -20.63 -21.90 -13.56
C GLN A 81 -19.98 -23.25 -13.92
N GLY A 82 -20.45 -24.31 -13.26
CA GLY A 82 -19.96 -25.67 -13.47
C GLY A 82 -18.64 -26.00 -12.77
N LEU A 83 -18.07 -25.08 -11.98
CA LEU A 83 -16.82 -25.31 -11.24
C LEU A 83 -17.04 -26.34 -10.12
N ARG A 84 -16.16 -27.36 -10.06
CA ARG A 84 -16.11 -28.33 -8.97
C ARG A 84 -14.72 -28.35 -8.34
N SER A 85 -14.64 -28.66 -7.05
CA SER A 85 -13.37 -28.85 -6.35
C SER A 85 -12.48 -29.87 -7.07
N GLY A 86 -11.19 -29.57 -7.18
CA GLY A 86 -10.19 -30.37 -7.88
C GLY A 86 -10.10 -30.13 -9.40
N MET A 87 -11.04 -29.40 -10.01
CA MET A 87 -10.96 -29.08 -11.43
C MET A 87 -9.87 -28.05 -11.73
N LYS A 88 -9.27 -28.15 -12.92
CA LYS A 88 -8.51 -27.05 -13.49
C LYS A 88 -9.43 -25.85 -13.74
N ALA A 89 -8.93 -24.66 -13.46
CA ALA A 89 -9.65 -23.42 -13.64
C ALA A 89 -8.75 -22.34 -14.25
N THR A 90 -9.34 -21.48 -15.08
CA THR A 90 -8.70 -20.26 -15.58
C THR A 90 -9.41 -19.06 -14.99
N VAL A 91 -8.69 -18.26 -14.21
CA VAL A 91 -9.19 -16.98 -13.69
C VAL A 91 -9.13 -15.94 -14.80
N GLN A 92 -10.23 -15.25 -15.02
CA GLN A 92 -10.39 -14.22 -16.04
C GLN A 92 -10.82 -12.89 -15.42
N ASP A 93 -10.38 -11.79 -16.02
CA ASP A 93 -10.90 -10.47 -15.70
C ASP A 93 -12.32 -10.25 -16.25
N GLN A 94 -12.92 -9.11 -15.94
CA GLN A 94 -14.27 -8.73 -16.39
C GLN A 94 -14.48 -8.72 -17.91
N ASN A 95 -13.40 -8.69 -18.71
CA ASN A 95 -13.45 -8.73 -20.17
C ASN A 95 -13.15 -10.14 -20.73
N GLY A 96 -13.02 -11.16 -19.86
CA GLY A 96 -12.70 -12.53 -20.22
C GLY A 96 -11.22 -12.77 -20.53
N VAL A 97 -10.32 -11.84 -20.20
CA VAL A 97 -8.88 -11.98 -20.41
C VAL A 97 -8.29 -12.88 -19.31
N PRO A 98 -7.54 -13.95 -19.64
CA PRO A 98 -6.89 -14.80 -18.65
C PRO A 98 -5.85 -14.03 -17.83
N VAL A 99 -5.96 -14.10 -16.50
CA VAL A 99 -5.04 -13.45 -15.55
C VAL A 99 -4.27 -14.44 -14.68
N GLY A 100 -4.80 -15.65 -14.53
CA GLY A 100 -4.14 -16.77 -13.88
C GLY A 100 -4.84 -18.09 -14.17
N SER A 101 -4.18 -19.20 -13.86
CA SER A 101 -4.73 -20.55 -13.94
C SER A 101 -4.30 -21.37 -12.74
N GLY A 102 -5.09 -22.37 -12.38
CA GLY A 102 -4.90 -23.10 -11.14
C GLY A 102 -5.90 -24.22 -10.92
N ILE A 103 -6.00 -24.66 -9.66
CA ILE A 103 -6.89 -25.74 -9.24
C ILE A 103 -7.98 -25.17 -8.34
N ALA A 104 -9.23 -25.51 -8.64
CA ALA A 104 -10.36 -25.16 -7.79
C ALA A 104 -10.26 -25.87 -6.44
N ARG A 105 -10.32 -25.10 -5.35
CA ARG A 105 -10.40 -25.63 -3.97
C ARG A 105 -11.82 -25.69 -3.44
N GLN A 106 -12.74 -25.00 -4.12
CA GLN A 106 -14.17 -25.00 -3.83
C GLN A 106 -14.98 -25.19 -5.12
N GLY A 107 -16.16 -25.77 -5.01
CA GLY A 107 -17.14 -25.80 -6.10
C GLY A 107 -18.06 -24.57 -6.08
N GLU A 108 -18.79 -24.38 -7.17
CA GLU A 108 -19.73 -23.26 -7.39
C GLU A 108 -20.67 -23.01 -6.20
N THR A 109 -21.36 -24.05 -5.72
CA THR A 109 -22.30 -23.95 -4.59
C THR A 109 -21.63 -23.42 -3.31
N ALA A 110 -20.40 -23.85 -3.03
CA ALA A 110 -19.69 -23.41 -1.83
C ALA A 110 -19.24 -21.95 -1.94
N ILE A 111 -18.73 -21.56 -3.11
CA ILE A 111 -18.28 -20.20 -3.40
C ILE A 111 -19.44 -19.22 -3.26
N LEU A 112 -20.60 -19.55 -3.83
CA LEU A 112 -21.79 -18.70 -3.86
C LEU A 112 -22.56 -18.66 -2.53
N ASN A 113 -22.43 -19.68 -1.67
CA ASN A 113 -23.15 -19.72 -0.40
C ASN A 113 -22.33 -19.19 0.78
N TYR A 114 -21.04 -19.53 0.84
CA TYR A 114 -20.21 -19.21 2.02
C TYR A 114 -19.37 -17.96 1.84
N HIS A 115 -19.05 -17.59 0.59
CA HIS A 115 -18.24 -16.41 0.27
C HIS A 115 -16.95 -16.28 1.11
N GLN A 116 -16.29 -17.39 1.42
CA GLN A 116 -15.07 -17.40 2.22
C GLN A 116 -14.11 -18.50 1.76
N GLY A 117 -12.81 -18.26 1.92
CA GLY A 117 -11.75 -19.20 1.59
C GLY A 117 -11.24 -19.05 0.17
N ILE A 118 -10.35 -19.97 -0.22
CA ILE A 118 -9.74 -20.01 -1.55
C ILE A 118 -10.71 -20.69 -2.51
N ALA A 119 -11.11 -19.98 -3.57
CA ALA A 119 -11.88 -20.54 -4.66
C ALA A 119 -10.97 -21.28 -5.64
N VAL A 120 -9.89 -20.61 -6.10
CA VAL A 120 -8.88 -21.17 -7.00
C VAL A 120 -7.50 -20.93 -6.42
N GLU A 121 -6.76 -22.02 -6.21
CA GLU A 121 -5.34 -21.97 -5.92
C GLU A 121 -4.59 -21.71 -7.22
N THR A 122 -4.13 -20.48 -7.40
CA THR A 122 -3.33 -20.04 -8.54
C THR A 122 -2.00 -20.79 -8.61
N LEU A 123 -1.77 -21.50 -9.71
CA LEU A 123 -0.51 -22.19 -10.02
C LEU A 123 0.32 -21.43 -11.05
N SER A 124 -0.35 -20.67 -11.92
CA SER A 124 0.29 -19.79 -12.90
C SER A 124 -0.45 -18.46 -12.93
N SER A 125 0.30 -17.37 -12.94
CA SER A 125 -0.21 -16.00 -13.01
C SER A 125 0.50 -15.25 -14.14
N ARG A 126 -0.11 -14.16 -14.61
CA ARG A 126 0.48 -13.33 -15.66
C ARG A 126 1.86 -12.77 -15.28
N PHE A 127 2.05 -12.39 -14.03
CA PHE A 127 3.35 -12.06 -13.48
C PHE A 127 3.82 -13.20 -12.59
N ARG A 128 4.96 -13.80 -12.92
CA ARG A 128 5.55 -14.91 -12.17
C ARG A 128 6.11 -14.40 -10.85
N LEU A 129 5.21 -14.26 -9.88
CA LEU A 129 5.52 -13.86 -8.52
C LEU A 129 5.04 -14.95 -7.57
N PRO A 130 5.85 -15.30 -6.56
CA PRO A 130 5.43 -16.26 -5.56
C PRO A 130 4.35 -15.68 -4.64
N PRO A 131 3.50 -16.53 -4.05
CA PRO A 131 2.47 -16.13 -3.10
C PRO A 131 3.09 -15.73 -1.76
N LEU A 132 3.76 -14.57 -1.70
CA LEU A 132 4.50 -14.13 -0.52
C LEU A 132 3.60 -13.94 0.71
N ARG A 133 2.31 -13.66 0.52
CA ARG A 133 1.36 -13.44 1.62
C ARG A 133 1.09 -14.71 2.41
N GLU A 134 1.12 -15.86 1.74
CA GLU A 134 0.93 -17.19 2.32
C GLU A 134 2.26 -17.81 2.79
N SER A 135 3.38 -17.10 2.65
CA SER A 135 4.69 -17.58 3.06
C SER A 135 4.91 -17.48 4.58
N ARG A 136 5.76 -18.38 5.12
CA ARG A 136 6.16 -18.34 6.53
C ARG A 136 6.80 -17.02 6.95
N TRP A 137 7.47 -16.32 6.04
CA TRP A 137 8.11 -15.03 6.34
C TRP A 137 7.07 -13.93 6.54
N TYR A 138 5.96 -13.97 5.81
CA TYR A 138 4.87 -13.03 6.02
C TYR A 138 4.10 -13.38 7.30
N GLU A 139 3.78 -14.66 7.51
CA GLU A 139 3.05 -15.12 8.70
C GLU A 139 3.78 -14.77 10.00
N SER A 140 5.10 -15.00 10.06
CA SER A 140 5.95 -14.65 11.21
C SER A 140 6.25 -13.15 11.36
N GLY A 141 5.80 -12.32 10.41
CA GLY A 141 6.02 -10.88 10.44
C GLY A 141 7.42 -10.42 10.03
N LEU A 142 8.24 -11.30 9.43
CA LEU A 142 9.58 -10.99 8.92
C LEU A 142 9.53 -10.14 7.64
N ILE A 143 8.44 -10.23 6.87
CA ILE A 143 8.19 -9.37 5.71
C ILE A 143 6.81 -8.71 5.74
N HIS A 144 6.70 -7.59 5.02
CA HIS A 144 5.44 -6.92 4.74
C HIS A 144 5.37 -6.50 3.28
N LEU A 145 4.30 -6.88 2.57
CA LEU A 145 4.06 -6.46 1.20
C LEU A 145 3.69 -4.97 1.18
N GLN A 146 4.62 -4.14 0.70
CA GLN A 146 4.51 -2.68 0.68
C GLN A 146 5.30 -2.16 -0.53
N SER A 147 4.71 -1.20 -1.26
CA SER A 147 5.36 -0.61 -2.42
C SER A 147 6.55 0.27 -2.03
N LEU A 148 7.54 0.39 -2.93
CA LEU A 148 8.70 1.27 -2.72
C LEU A 148 8.31 2.72 -2.41
N PRO A 149 7.39 3.38 -3.15
CA PRO A 149 6.98 4.74 -2.84
C PRO A 149 6.38 4.88 -1.44
N SER A 150 5.61 3.89 -0.97
CA SER A 150 5.05 3.90 0.38
C SER A 150 6.13 3.77 1.46
N MET A 151 7.18 3.00 1.20
CA MET A 151 8.35 2.92 2.10
C MET A 151 9.12 4.24 2.11
N VAL A 152 9.33 4.85 0.95
CA VAL A 152 9.99 6.15 0.82
C VAL A 152 9.24 7.24 1.56
N ALA A 153 7.91 7.28 1.50
CA ALA A 153 7.11 8.26 2.25
C ALA A 153 7.38 8.22 3.77
N CYS A 154 7.63 7.03 4.33
CA CYS A 154 7.97 6.87 5.74
C CYS A 154 9.38 7.39 6.06
N HIS A 155 10.35 7.21 5.15
CA HIS A 155 11.68 7.82 5.27
C HIS A 155 11.65 9.34 5.12
N VAL A 156 10.81 9.87 4.22
CA VAL A 156 10.62 11.32 4.02
C VAL A 156 10.06 12.01 5.27
N LEU A 157 9.25 11.29 6.05
CA LEU A 157 8.75 11.80 7.34
C LEU A 157 9.88 11.93 8.37
N ASP A 158 10.96 11.15 8.21
CA ASP A 158 12.16 11.15 9.03
C ASP A 158 11.86 10.96 10.54
N PRO A 159 11.20 9.85 10.95
CA PRO A 159 10.72 9.67 12.30
C PRO A 159 11.84 9.34 13.30
N MET A 160 11.81 10.00 14.45
CA MET A 160 12.76 9.84 15.54
C MET A 160 12.14 9.07 16.73
N PRO A 161 12.96 8.35 17.53
CA PRO A 161 12.49 7.56 18.69
C PRO A 161 11.60 8.27 19.70
N GLU A 162 11.75 9.57 19.88
CA GLU A 162 11.04 10.40 20.85
C GLU A 162 9.78 11.09 20.30
N ASP A 163 9.54 10.97 19.00
CA ASP A 163 8.44 11.67 18.35
C ASP A 163 7.07 11.16 18.79
N VAL A 164 6.13 12.11 18.89
CA VAL A 164 4.70 11.82 18.78
C VAL A 164 4.32 11.92 17.30
N ILE A 165 3.97 10.78 16.71
CA ILE A 165 3.64 10.67 15.29
C ILE A 165 2.15 10.38 15.14
N VAL A 166 1.47 11.13 14.27
CA VAL A 166 0.05 10.89 13.95
C VAL A 166 -0.11 10.45 12.50
N ASP A 167 -0.75 9.31 12.27
CA ASP A 167 -1.19 8.84 10.95
C ASP A 167 -2.70 9.05 10.82
N LEU A 168 -3.13 9.99 9.98
CA LEU A 168 -4.55 10.35 9.86
C LEU A 168 -5.36 9.32 9.08
N ASN A 169 -4.74 8.37 8.39
CA ASN A 169 -5.42 7.43 7.50
C ASN A 169 -4.79 6.04 7.62
N CYS A 170 -4.74 5.50 8.84
CA CYS A 170 -3.77 4.48 9.15
C CYS A 170 -4.07 3.13 8.52
N SER A 171 -5.33 2.71 8.33
CA SER A 171 -5.65 1.35 7.87
C SER A 171 -5.15 1.07 6.45
N PRO A 172 -4.50 -0.08 6.19
CA PRO A 172 -4.34 -1.27 7.05
C PRO A 172 -3.07 -1.30 7.93
N ALA A 173 -2.51 -0.14 8.25
CA ALA A 173 -1.31 0.10 9.06
C ALA A 173 0.02 -0.30 8.40
N GLY A 174 0.09 -0.29 7.06
CA GLY A 174 1.34 -0.55 6.33
C GLY A 174 2.42 0.49 6.61
N LYS A 175 2.11 1.79 6.43
CA LYS A 175 3.04 2.89 6.74
C LYS A 175 3.22 3.06 8.24
N MET A 176 2.14 3.01 9.02
CA MET A 176 2.20 3.05 10.48
C MET A 176 3.15 2.00 11.10
N SER A 177 3.09 0.74 10.65
CA SER A 177 4.02 -0.31 11.10
C SER A 177 5.47 -0.03 10.67
N HIS A 178 5.66 0.66 9.54
CA HIS A 178 6.98 1.09 9.09
C HIS A 178 7.56 2.17 10.02
N LEU A 179 6.74 3.14 10.44
CA LEU A 179 7.14 4.16 11.41
C LEU A 179 7.54 3.54 12.74
N CYS A 180 6.80 2.52 13.19
CA CYS A 180 7.17 1.73 14.37
C CYS A 180 8.53 1.05 14.18
N GLN A 181 8.78 0.43 13.02
CA GLN A 181 10.06 -0.20 12.69
C GLN A 181 11.23 0.79 12.65
N LEU A 182 11.07 1.94 11.98
CA LEU A 182 12.13 2.95 11.83
C LEU A 182 12.56 3.54 13.17
N THR A 183 11.61 3.68 14.10
CA THR A 183 11.86 4.21 15.45
C THR A 183 12.20 3.11 16.46
N SER A 184 12.40 1.87 16.01
CA SER A 184 12.62 0.71 16.87
C SER A 184 11.56 0.58 17.99
N ASN A 185 10.30 0.86 17.65
CA ASN A 185 9.13 0.86 18.54
C ASN A 185 9.20 1.87 19.70
N LYS A 186 10.05 2.90 19.60
CA LYS A 186 10.21 3.91 20.65
C LYS A 186 9.25 5.09 20.50
N ALA A 187 8.99 5.52 19.27
CA ALA A 187 8.08 6.64 19.03
C ALA A 187 6.65 6.28 19.43
N ARG A 188 5.88 7.29 19.86
CA ARG A 188 4.45 7.11 20.12
C ARG A 188 3.70 7.33 18.82
N VAL A 189 3.16 6.27 18.22
CA VAL A 189 2.48 6.34 16.92
C VAL A 189 0.96 6.21 17.09
N ILE A 190 0.22 7.26 16.74
CA ILE A 190 -1.24 7.33 16.88
C ILE A 190 -1.87 7.27 15.49
N GLY A 191 -2.62 6.20 15.21
CA GLY A 191 -3.29 5.97 13.94
C GLY A 191 -4.80 6.19 14.03
N PHE A 192 -5.37 6.86 13.03
CA PHE A 192 -6.79 7.06 12.89
C PHE A 192 -7.36 6.35 11.65
N ASP A 193 -8.51 5.71 11.80
CA ASP A 193 -9.38 5.32 10.67
C ASP A 193 -10.85 5.40 11.13
N ARG A 194 -11.75 5.92 10.29
CA ARG A 194 -13.17 6.07 10.67
C ARG A 194 -13.91 4.74 10.87
N ASN A 195 -13.38 3.63 10.35
CA ASN A 195 -14.05 2.34 10.36
C ASN A 195 -13.46 1.42 11.45
N THR A 196 -14.31 1.02 12.39
CA THR A 196 -13.92 0.15 13.51
C THR A 196 -13.35 -1.19 13.04
N ARG A 197 -14.00 -1.85 12.06
CA ARG A 197 -13.51 -3.11 11.49
C ARG A 197 -12.14 -2.97 10.81
N LYS A 198 -11.88 -1.85 10.13
CA LYS A 198 -10.56 -1.56 9.57
C LYS A 198 -9.51 -1.36 10.66
N THR A 199 -9.90 -0.69 11.75
CA THR A 199 -9.05 -0.47 12.92
C THR A 199 -8.66 -1.78 13.60
N GLU A 200 -9.60 -2.71 13.76
CA GLU A 200 -9.30 -4.05 14.30
C GLU A 200 -8.34 -4.84 13.39
N LYS A 201 -8.55 -4.80 12.07
CA LYS A 201 -7.58 -5.40 11.12
C LYS A 201 -6.21 -4.73 11.15
N ALA A 202 -6.15 -3.43 11.37
CA ALA A 202 -4.89 -2.71 11.55
C ALA A 202 -4.18 -3.16 12.84
N ARG A 203 -4.92 -3.46 13.91
CA ARG A 203 -4.37 -4.02 15.16
C ARG A 203 -3.73 -5.40 14.90
N GLU A 204 -4.47 -6.32 14.30
CA GLU A 204 -3.96 -7.64 13.90
C GLU A 204 -2.68 -7.53 13.05
N HIS A 205 -2.66 -6.56 12.12
CA HIS A 205 -1.53 -6.29 11.26
C HIS A 205 -0.30 -5.77 12.00
N LEU A 206 -0.49 -4.85 12.94
CA LEU A 206 0.56 -4.29 13.79
C LEU A 206 1.11 -5.33 14.76
N GLU A 207 0.25 -6.17 15.33
CA GLU A 207 0.63 -7.28 16.21
C GLU A 207 1.48 -8.32 15.47
N ARG A 208 1.06 -8.74 14.26
CA ARG A 208 1.85 -9.64 13.40
C ARG A 208 3.23 -9.08 13.11
N LEU A 209 3.35 -7.76 12.95
CA LEU A 209 4.61 -7.07 12.67
C LEU A 209 5.40 -6.67 13.92
N HIS A 210 4.99 -7.15 15.10
CA HIS A 210 5.65 -6.89 16.39
C HIS A 210 5.79 -5.41 16.72
N CYS A 211 4.84 -4.59 16.25
CA CYS A 211 4.82 -3.16 16.54
C CYS A 211 4.40 -2.91 17.99
N LYS A 212 5.01 -1.91 18.62
CA LYS A 212 4.70 -1.48 20.00
C LYS A 212 4.59 0.05 20.05
N ASN A 213 4.17 0.56 21.21
CA ASN A 213 3.97 1.98 21.47
C ASN A 213 3.06 2.68 20.43
N TYR A 214 2.04 1.96 19.98
CA TYR A 214 1.04 2.48 19.07
C TYR A 214 -0.33 2.63 19.76
N GLN A 215 -1.14 3.55 19.22
CA GLN A 215 -2.54 3.71 19.60
C GLN A 215 -3.38 3.77 18.32
N LEU A 216 -4.50 3.07 18.31
CA LEU A 216 -5.46 3.11 17.22
C LEU A 216 -6.76 3.75 17.68
N ILE A 217 -7.28 4.70 16.90
CA ILE A 217 -8.48 5.46 17.23
C ILE A 217 -9.47 5.36 16.06
N ALA A 218 -10.62 4.74 16.31
CA ALA A 218 -11.70 4.64 15.34
C ALA A 218 -12.48 5.96 15.26
N HIS A 219 -12.00 6.90 14.44
CA HIS A 219 -12.55 8.25 14.35
C HIS A 219 -12.32 8.88 12.98
N ASP A 220 -13.18 9.84 12.62
CA ASP A 220 -12.95 10.69 11.45
C ASP A 220 -11.81 11.67 11.73
N SER A 221 -10.63 11.40 11.17
CA SER A 221 -9.42 12.17 11.44
C SER A 221 -9.45 13.61 10.92
N ARG A 222 -10.41 13.97 10.06
CA ARG A 222 -10.65 15.35 9.64
C ARG A 222 -11.00 16.26 10.83
N TYR A 223 -11.54 15.69 11.91
CA TYR A 223 -11.92 16.39 13.13
C TYR A 223 -11.02 16.08 14.33
N ALA A 224 -9.98 15.25 14.15
CA ALA A 224 -9.11 14.82 15.26
C ALA A 224 -8.46 15.99 16.03
N HIS A 225 -8.19 17.11 15.35
CA HIS A 225 -7.64 18.32 15.95
C HIS A 225 -8.62 19.10 16.85
N LEU A 226 -9.93 18.87 16.68
CA LEU A 226 -10.99 19.47 17.49
C LEU A 226 -11.33 18.56 18.68
N ASP A 227 -11.42 17.26 18.41
CA ASP A 227 -11.95 16.30 19.38
C ASP A 227 -10.88 15.76 20.34
N TYR A 228 -9.60 15.94 20.00
CA TYR A 228 -8.48 15.49 20.81
C TYR A 228 -7.45 16.59 21.05
N THR A 229 -6.98 16.69 22.30
CA THR A 229 -5.84 17.55 22.65
C THR A 229 -4.52 16.87 22.31
N LEU A 230 -4.24 16.74 21.01
CA LEU A 230 -3.01 16.14 20.49
C LEU A 230 -2.07 17.21 19.91
N ARG A 231 -0.77 16.98 20.11
CA ARG A 231 0.32 17.77 19.52
C ARG A 231 1.38 16.81 19.01
N ALA A 232 1.48 16.70 17.69
CA ALA A 232 2.38 15.78 17.02
C ALA A 232 3.67 16.49 16.60
N ASP A 233 4.80 15.82 16.75
CA ASP A 233 6.07 16.24 16.13
C ASP A 233 6.00 16.02 14.61
N LYS A 234 5.31 14.94 14.21
CA LYS A 234 5.19 14.50 12.82
C LYS A 234 3.79 14.02 12.49
N VAL A 235 3.27 14.38 11.32
CA VAL A 235 1.97 13.91 10.84
C VAL A 235 2.11 13.30 9.45
N LEU A 236 1.62 12.07 9.30
CA LEU A 236 1.47 11.40 8.01
C LEU A 236 0.03 11.57 7.52
N VAL A 237 -0.10 12.05 6.29
CA VAL A 237 -1.37 12.25 5.58
C VAL A 237 -1.35 11.37 4.33
N ASP A 238 -1.95 10.18 4.43
CA ASP A 238 -2.07 9.20 3.34
C ASP A 238 -3.55 8.96 2.99
N PRO A 239 -4.25 9.99 2.51
CA PRO A 239 -5.71 9.97 2.42
C PRO A 239 -6.20 9.08 1.27
N PRO A 240 -7.49 8.70 1.29
CA PRO A 240 -8.13 8.10 0.13
C PRO A 240 -7.95 8.97 -1.12
N CYS A 241 -7.51 8.35 -2.20
CA CYS A 241 -7.31 8.98 -3.51
C CYS A 241 -7.91 8.11 -4.63
N THR A 242 -7.89 8.60 -5.86
CA THR A 242 -8.38 7.84 -7.02
C THR A 242 -7.56 6.57 -7.31
N GLY A 243 -6.33 6.52 -6.80
CA GLY A 243 -5.43 5.38 -6.95
C GLY A 243 -4.93 5.17 -8.38
N LEU A 244 -5.06 6.16 -9.28
CA LEU A 244 -4.76 6.00 -10.71
C LEU A 244 -3.30 5.61 -11.01
N GLY A 245 -2.39 5.73 -10.04
CA GLY A 245 -1.01 5.27 -10.16
C GLY A 245 -0.78 3.79 -9.81
N VAL A 246 -1.76 3.08 -9.24
CA VAL A 246 -1.60 1.66 -8.86
C VAL A 246 -1.46 0.77 -10.09
N THR A 247 -0.47 -0.14 -10.08
CA THR A 247 -0.25 -1.14 -11.16
C THR A 247 -0.16 -2.58 -10.61
N PRO A 248 -0.51 -3.62 -11.41
CA PRO A 248 -1.19 -3.54 -12.70
C PRO A 248 -2.62 -3.05 -12.53
N ARG A 249 -3.17 -2.46 -13.59
CA ARG A 249 -4.53 -1.94 -13.60
C ARG A 249 -5.24 -2.45 -14.84
N LEU A 250 -6.34 -3.17 -14.64
CA LEU A 250 -7.12 -3.78 -15.73
C LEU A 250 -8.15 -2.81 -16.30
N SER A 251 -8.67 -1.91 -15.46
CA SER A 251 -9.55 -0.83 -15.92
C SER A 251 -9.46 0.40 -15.02
N VAL A 252 -9.83 1.54 -15.60
CA VAL A 252 -10.03 2.80 -14.88
C VAL A 252 -11.53 3.02 -14.76
N ASP A 253 -12.01 3.10 -13.53
CA ASP A 253 -13.39 3.44 -13.21
C ASP A 253 -13.39 4.68 -12.32
N THR A 254 -13.15 5.83 -12.94
CA THR A 254 -13.02 7.13 -12.27
C THR A 254 -13.39 8.24 -13.25
N THR A 255 -14.06 9.27 -12.74
CA THR A 255 -14.47 10.46 -13.49
C THR A 255 -13.70 11.68 -12.99
N MET A 256 -13.66 12.76 -13.77
CA MET A 256 -13.08 14.03 -13.33
C MET A 256 -13.78 14.57 -12.07
N ALA A 257 -15.10 14.42 -11.96
CA ALA A 257 -15.83 14.81 -10.75
C ALA A 257 -15.35 14.03 -9.51
N ASN A 258 -15.02 12.73 -9.65
CA ASN A 258 -14.44 11.96 -8.55
C ASN A 258 -13.05 12.46 -8.16
N VAL A 259 -12.21 12.81 -9.15
CA VAL A 259 -10.87 13.39 -8.92
C VAL A 259 -10.99 14.69 -8.11
N GLU A 260 -11.84 15.61 -8.55
CA GLU A 260 -12.07 16.91 -7.89
C GLU A 260 -12.63 16.76 -6.48
N ASN A 261 -13.61 15.87 -6.30
CA ASN A 261 -14.20 15.57 -4.99
C ASN A 261 -13.18 14.99 -4.02
N LEU A 262 -12.32 14.07 -4.48
CA LEU A 262 -11.27 13.48 -3.64
C LEU A 262 -10.19 14.50 -3.31
N ALA A 263 -9.75 15.34 -4.25
CA ALA A 263 -8.83 16.44 -3.97
C ALA A 263 -9.40 17.40 -2.91
N ALA A 264 -10.68 17.78 -3.02
CA ALA A 264 -11.35 18.62 -2.02
C ALA A 264 -11.44 17.92 -0.65
N TYR A 265 -11.66 16.61 -0.64
CA TYR A 265 -11.67 15.80 0.57
C TYR A 265 -10.28 15.71 1.23
N GLN A 266 -9.22 15.54 0.44
CA GLN A 266 -7.82 15.48 0.89
C GLN A 266 -7.38 16.77 1.61
N LYS A 267 -7.78 17.93 1.09
CA LYS A 267 -7.53 19.25 1.70
C LYS A 267 -8.07 19.36 3.14
N GLN A 268 -9.13 18.61 3.49
CA GLN A 268 -9.64 18.57 4.87
C GLN A 268 -8.68 17.86 5.83
N PHE A 269 -8.01 16.78 5.40
CA PHE A 269 -6.98 16.13 6.21
C PHE A 269 -5.74 17.03 6.38
N MET A 270 -5.37 17.80 5.35
CA MET A 270 -4.26 18.77 5.46
C MET A 270 -4.54 19.85 6.50
N ARG A 271 -5.79 20.35 6.60
CA ARG A 271 -6.20 21.26 7.68
C ARG A 271 -6.03 20.63 9.06
N ALA A 272 -6.52 19.40 9.23
CA ALA A 272 -6.40 18.67 10.49
C ALA A 272 -4.93 18.42 10.87
N ALA A 273 -4.10 18.00 9.90
CA ALA A 273 -2.68 17.78 10.08
C ALA A 273 -1.97 19.06 10.54
N THR A 274 -2.26 20.20 9.90
CA THR A 274 -1.68 21.51 10.26
C THR A 274 -2.05 21.92 11.68
N ALA A 275 -3.29 21.67 12.10
CA ALA A 275 -3.73 21.99 13.45
C ALA A 275 -3.09 21.09 14.52
N LEU A 276 -2.83 19.82 14.19
CA LEU A 276 -2.23 18.81 15.09
C LEU A 276 -0.71 18.93 15.23
N VAL A 277 -0.01 19.26 14.14
CA VAL A 277 1.46 19.29 14.14
C VAL A 277 1.97 20.49 14.95
N LYS A 278 3.03 20.33 15.74
CA LYS A 278 3.68 21.43 16.46
C LYS A 278 4.31 22.42 15.47
N LYS A 279 4.55 23.66 15.90
CA LYS A 279 5.44 24.57 15.17
C LYS A 279 6.83 23.94 15.07
N GLY A 280 7.48 24.08 13.92
CA GLY A 280 8.69 23.36 13.54
C GLY A 280 8.49 21.87 13.21
N GLY A 281 7.29 21.32 13.41
CA GLY A 281 7.00 19.91 13.13
C GLY A 281 6.78 19.63 11.65
N THR A 282 6.82 18.35 11.28
CA THR A 282 6.79 17.88 9.89
C THR A 282 5.44 17.28 9.51
N ILE A 283 4.97 17.57 8.30
CA ILE A 283 3.84 16.87 7.67
C ILE A 283 4.35 16.20 6.39
N VAL A 284 4.04 14.92 6.19
CA VAL A 284 4.20 14.26 4.89
C VAL A 284 2.84 13.94 4.32
N TYR A 285 2.58 14.45 3.13
CA TYR A 285 1.42 14.13 2.31
C TYR A 285 1.82 13.11 1.25
N SER A 286 1.05 12.03 1.10
CA SER A 286 1.33 11.05 0.05
C SER A 286 0.08 10.42 -0.52
N VAL A 287 0.07 10.15 -1.83
CA VAL A 287 -1.07 9.54 -2.54
C VAL A 287 -0.60 8.63 -3.68
N CYS A 288 -1.31 7.53 -3.94
CA CYS A 288 -1.05 6.61 -5.06
C CYS A 288 -1.77 6.99 -6.37
N THR A 289 -1.80 8.28 -6.67
CA THR A 289 -2.37 8.85 -7.90
C THR A 289 -1.33 9.70 -8.63
N ILE A 290 -1.65 10.08 -9.86
CA ILE A 290 -0.81 10.91 -10.73
C ILE A 290 -1.52 12.20 -11.16
N THR A 291 -2.76 12.42 -10.73
CA THR A 291 -3.57 13.59 -11.09
C THR A 291 -3.04 14.86 -10.45
N ARG A 292 -3.06 15.96 -11.21
CA ARG A 292 -2.63 17.27 -10.71
C ARG A 292 -3.46 17.74 -9.51
N GLU A 293 -4.77 17.49 -9.54
CA GLU A 293 -5.74 17.94 -8.54
C GLU A 293 -5.49 17.34 -7.15
N GLU A 294 -5.11 16.06 -7.11
CA GLU A 294 -4.78 15.37 -5.86
C GLU A 294 -3.31 15.54 -5.45
N CYS A 295 -2.46 16.05 -6.36
CA CYS A 295 -1.04 16.28 -6.12
C CYS A 295 -0.76 17.78 -5.92
N ASP A 296 -0.43 18.49 -7.01
CA ASP A 296 0.04 19.88 -6.99
C ASP A 296 -0.99 20.84 -6.38
N ASP A 297 -2.28 20.63 -6.64
CA ASP A 297 -3.33 21.52 -6.13
C ASP A 297 -3.54 21.37 -4.61
N VAL A 298 -3.16 20.22 -4.04
CA VAL A 298 -3.13 20.01 -2.58
C VAL A 298 -1.89 20.67 -1.97
N VAL A 299 -0.74 20.59 -2.66
CA VAL A 299 0.48 21.32 -2.26
C VAL A 299 0.23 22.83 -2.24
N ARG A 300 -0.27 23.41 -3.34
CA ARG A 300 -0.59 24.84 -3.40
C ARG A 300 -1.58 25.26 -2.31
N PHE A 301 -2.60 24.43 -2.05
CA PHE A 301 -3.53 24.69 -0.94
C PHE A 301 -2.83 24.70 0.43
N ALA A 302 -1.90 23.77 0.68
CA ALA A 302 -1.14 23.72 1.92
C ALA A 302 -0.27 24.98 2.12
N GLU A 303 0.36 25.47 1.08
CA GLU A 303 1.18 26.69 1.14
C GLU A 303 0.31 27.94 1.28
N ASP A 304 -0.62 28.16 0.35
CA ASP A 304 -1.38 29.41 0.23
C ASP A 304 -2.41 29.60 1.35
N GLN A 305 -3.02 28.51 1.82
CA GLN A 305 -4.16 28.58 2.75
C GLN A 305 -3.81 28.14 4.17
N LEU A 306 -2.78 27.30 4.34
CA LEU A 306 -2.38 26.78 5.66
C LEU A 306 -1.04 27.36 6.13
N GLY A 307 -0.32 28.08 5.28
CA GLY A 307 0.96 28.70 5.62
C GLY A 307 2.07 27.67 5.87
N LEU A 308 1.93 26.46 5.32
CA LEU A 308 2.97 25.43 5.39
C LEU A 308 4.10 25.75 4.41
N ILE A 309 5.33 25.38 4.75
CA ILE A 309 6.50 25.56 3.88
C ILE A 309 6.87 24.20 3.30
N GLU A 310 6.78 24.05 1.97
CA GLU A 310 7.25 22.83 1.29
C GLU A 310 8.78 22.73 1.40
N THR A 311 9.29 21.51 1.59
CA THR A 311 10.71 21.20 1.68
C THR A 311 11.03 19.95 0.87
N GLU A 312 12.30 19.75 0.53
CA GLU A 312 12.72 18.58 -0.25
C GLU A 312 12.33 17.26 0.43
N ALA A 313 11.60 16.42 -0.31
CA ALA A 313 11.15 15.10 0.12
C ALA A 313 12.27 14.04 0.03
N ARG A 314 13.33 14.20 0.81
CA ARG A 314 14.47 13.27 0.85
C ARG A 314 14.16 12.02 1.70
N PRO A 315 14.67 10.83 1.33
CA PRO A 315 15.57 10.55 0.21
C PRO A 315 14.87 10.56 -1.15
N ILE A 316 15.59 11.02 -2.17
CA ILE A 316 15.13 11.08 -3.55
C ILE A 316 15.39 9.73 -4.24
N VAL A 317 14.32 9.06 -4.67
CA VAL A 317 14.27 7.72 -5.26
C VAL A 317 13.40 7.68 -6.53
N GLY A 318 12.30 8.44 -6.60
CA GLY A 318 11.36 8.43 -7.72
C GLY A 318 11.93 9.12 -8.96
N ASN A 319 11.45 8.72 -10.14
CA ASN A 319 11.92 9.22 -11.44
C ASN A 319 10.88 10.07 -12.20
N GLY A 320 9.67 10.22 -11.66
CA GLY A 320 8.52 10.84 -12.34
C GLY A 320 8.48 12.37 -12.35
N TYR A 321 9.62 13.03 -12.49
CA TYR A 321 9.69 14.50 -12.44
C TYR A 321 8.99 15.15 -13.63
N LEU A 322 8.14 16.13 -13.35
CA LEU A 322 7.63 17.06 -14.37
C LEU A 322 8.50 18.32 -14.49
N ASP A 323 9.23 18.66 -13.42
CA ASP A 323 10.08 19.85 -13.32
C ASP A 323 11.55 19.51 -13.05
N SER A 324 12.45 20.46 -13.28
CA SER A 324 13.90 20.23 -13.17
C SER A 324 14.43 20.12 -11.73
N LYS A 325 13.72 20.67 -10.72
CA LYS A 325 14.05 20.58 -9.29
C LYS A 325 12.82 20.72 -8.38
N PRO A 326 11.87 19.77 -8.39
CA PRO A 326 10.72 19.85 -7.49
C PRO A 326 11.11 19.46 -6.06
N LEU A 327 10.48 20.11 -5.08
CA LEU A 327 10.61 19.77 -3.65
C LEU A 327 9.86 18.48 -3.33
N SER A 328 8.70 18.29 -3.96
CA SER A 328 7.95 17.04 -3.97
C SER A 328 8.55 16.00 -4.90
N GLN A 329 8.22 14.74 -4.64
CA GLN A 329 8.68 13.60 -5.40
C GLN A 329 7.52 12.85 -6.04
N ARG A 330 7.72 12.44 -7.28
CA ARG A 330 6.80 11.62 -8.07
C ARG A 330 7.44 10.29 -8.44
N PHE A 331 6.60 9.28 -8.48
CA PHE A 331 6.92 7.99 -9.07
C PHE A 331 6.05 7.82 -10.31
N ASP A 332 6.67 7.39 -11.39
CA ASP A 332 6.01 7.16 -12.67
C ASP A 332 5.61 5.67 -12.80
N PRO A 333 4.37 5.34 -13.21
CA PRO A 333 3.95 3.95 -13.37
C PRO A 333 4.81 3.10 -14.31
N GLU A 334 5.35 3.69 -15.38
CA GLU A 334 6.17 3.00 -16.37
C GLU A 334 7.61 2.84 -15.89
N LEU A 335 8.20 3.91 -15.33
CA LEU A 335 9.60 3.90 -14.89
C LEU A 335 9.80 3.21 -13.54
N ASP A 336 8.91 3.50 -12.58
CA ASP A 336 9.05 3.08 -11.19
C ASP A 336 8.16 1.88 -10.83
N GLY A 337 7.28 1.47 -11.74
CA GLY A 337 6.34 0.37 -11.53
C GLY A 337 5.13 0.74 -10.67
N ALA A 338 5.02 1.99 -10.23
CA ALA A 338 3.86 2.54 -9.55
C ALA A 338 3.83 4.06 -9.68
N GLY A 339 2.66 4.61 -9.98
CA GLY A 339 2.38 6.03 -9.88
C GLY A 339 2.15 6.44 -8.44
N TYR A 340 2.87 7.47 -7.98
CA TYR A 340 2.79 7.91 -6.59
C TYR A 340 3.29 9.36 -6.45
N PHE A 341 2.83 10.05 -5.41
CA PHE A 341 3.25 11.41 -5.08
C PHE A 341 3.56 11.55 -3.59
N ILE A 342 4.61 12.28 -3.27
CA ILE A 342 5.06 12.56 -1.90
C ILE A 342 5.46 14.03 -1.78
N ALA A 343 4.88 14.76 -0.84
CA ALA A 343 5.26 16.12 -0.48
C ALA A 343 5.56 16.22 1.02
N ARG A 344 6.57 17.02 1.38
CA ARG A 344 7.02 17.22 2.76
C ARG A 344 6.91 18.69 3.13
N PHE A 345 6.29 18.97 4.27
CA PHE A 345 6.06 20.32 4.76
C PHE A 345 6.58 20.51 6.17
N ILE A 346 6.96 21.74 6.50
CA ILE A 346 7.21 22.21 7.86
C ILE A 346 6.15 23.24 8.25
N ARG A 347 5.64 23.15 9.48
CA ARG A 347 4.80 24.20 10.05
C ARG A 347 5.68 25.29 10.66
N PRO A 348 5.62 26.56 10.21
CA PRO A 348 6.46 27.62 10.74
C PRO A 348 6.12 28.04 12.18
#